data_AF-A0A673V0Q3-F1
#
_entry.id   AF-A0A673V0Q3-F1
#
_cell.length_a   1.000
_cell.length_b   1.000
_cell.length_c   1.000
_cell.angle_alpha   90.00
_cell.angle_beta   90.00
_cell.angle_gamma   90.00
#
_symmetry.space_group_name_H-M   'P 1'
#
loop_
_entity.id
_entity.type
_entity.pdbx_description
1 polymer ?
#
loop_
_entity_poly.entity_id
_entity_poly.type
_entity_poly.pdbx_seq_one_letter_code
_entity_poly.pdbx_strand_id
1 'polypeptide(L)'
;MGFVKVVKNKAYFKRYQVKFRRRREGKTDYYARKRLVIQDKNKYNTPKYRMIVRVTNRDIICQIAYARIEGDMIVCAAYAHELPKYGVKVGLTNYAAAYCTGLLLARRLLNRFGMDKIYEGQVEVTGDEYNVESIDGQPGAFTCYLDAGLARTTTGNKVFGALKGAVDGGLSIPHSTKRFPGYDSESKEFNAEVHRKHIMGQNVADYMRYLMEEDEDAYKKQFSQYIKNNVTPDMMEEMYKKAHAAIRENPVYEKKPKKEVKKKRWNRPKMSLAQKKDRVAQKKASFLRAQERAAES
;
A
#
# COMPACT_ATOMS: atom_id res chain seq x y z
N MET A 1 -34.61 -30.28 22.38
CA MET A 1 -33.55 -31.25 21.97
C MET A 1 -32.78 -30.63 20.82
N GLY A 2 -31.45 -30.56 20.87
CA GLY A 2 -30.68 -30.01 19.74
C GLY A 2 -30.60 -31.03 18.61
N PHE A 3 -31.10 -30.69 17.42
CA PHE A 3 -31.17 -31.60 16.27
C PHE A 3 -29.88 -31.67 15.43
N VAL A 4 -28.87 -30.84 15.75
CA VAL A 4 -27.61 -30.77 15.00
C VAL A 4 -26.42 -31.23 15.85
N LYS A 5 -25.64 -32.17 15.31
CA LYS A 5 -24.40 -32.66 15.93
C LYS A 5 -23.38 -31.54 16.08
N VAL A 6 -22.79 -31.41 17.27
CA VAL A 6 -21.75 -30.41 17.54
C VAL A 6 -20.45 -30.81 16.82
N VAL A 7 -20.13 -30.10 15.74
CA VAL A 7 -18.94 -30.34 14.91
C VAL A 7 -17.66 -29.73 15.48
N LYS A 8 -17.75 -28.57 16.14
CA LYS A 8 -16.60 -27.88 16.80
C LYS A 8 -16.43 -28.38 18.23
N ASN A 9 -16.17 -29.67 18.37
CA ASN A 9 -16.03 -30.35 19.66
C ASN A 9 -14.56 -30.43 20.14
N LYS A 10 -14.33 -31.00 21.33
CA LYS A 10 -12.98 -31.19 21.90
C LYS A 10 -12.06 -31.99 20.95
N ALA A 11 -12.61 -33.02 20.29
CA ALA A 11 -11.87 -33.84 19.34
C ALA A 11 -11.44 -33.05 18.10
N TYR A 12 -12.29 -32.15 17.58
CA TYR A 12 -11.95 -31.24 16.49
C TYR A 12 -10.74 -30.38 16.82
N PHE A 13 -10.76 -29.68 17.97
CA PHE A 13 -9.67 -28.78 18.34
C PHE A 13 -8.36 -29.52 18.64
N LYS A 14 -8.43 -30.77 19.14
CA LYS A 14 -7.22 -31.61 19.35
C LYS A 14 -6.45 -31.89 18.05
N ARG A 15 -7.14 -31.96 16.90
CA ARG A 15 -6.55 -32.25 15.58
C ARG A 15 -6.56 -31.05 14.63
N TYR A 16 -6.93 -29.88 15.11
CA TYR A 16 -7.06 -28.71 14.27
C TYR A 16 -5.69 -28.12 13.94
N GLN A 17 -5.26 -28.25 12.70
CA GLN A 17 -4.02 -27.63 12.23
C GLN A 17 -4.29 -26.20 11.75
N VAL A 18 -3.75 -25.23 12.48
CA VAL A 18 -3.86 -23.83 12.11
C VAL A 18 -2.99 -23.51 10.88
N LYS A 19 -3.54 -22.76 9.92
CA LYS A 19 -2.73 -22.16 8.84
C LYS A 19 -1.77 -21.10 9.42
N PHE A 20 -0.75 -20.68 8.67
CA PHE A 20 0.19 -19.64 9.13
C PHE A 20 -0.49 -18.34 9.56
N ARG A 21 0.08 -17.63 10.55
CA ARG A 21 -0.51 -16.41 11.15
C ARG A 21 -1.02 -15.42 10.11
N ARG A 22 -0.16 -15.00 9.16
CA ARG A 22 -0.52 -14.03 8.12
C ARG A 22 -1.58 -14.54 7.14
N ARG A 23 -1.70 -15.86 6.96
CA ARG A 23 -2.76 -16.47 6.14
C ARG A 23 -4.09 -16.43 6.87
N ARG A 24 -4.11 -16.69 8.18
CA ARG A 24 -5.30 -16.55 9.04
C ARG A 24 -5.77 -15.10 9.14
N GLU A 25 -4.84 -14.14 9.13
CA GLU A 25 -5.16 -12.71 9.05
C GLU A 25 -5.56 -12.26 7.63
N GLY A 26 -5.48 -13.13 6.62
CA GLY A 26 -5.86 -12.79 5.24
C GLY A 26 -4.96 -11.76 4.57
N LYS A 27 -3.68 -11.64 4.95
CA LYS A 27 -2.76 -10.59 4.46
C LYS A 27 -1.72 -11.07 3.46
N THR A 28 -1.57 -12.38 3.29
CA THR A 28 -0.50 -12.96 2.48
C THR A 28 -0.92 -14.27 1.89
N ASP A 29 -0.76 -14.37 0.56
CA ASP A 29 -0.70 -15.65 -0.12
C ASP A 29 0.77 -16.13 -0.14
N TYR A 30 1.01 -17.27 0.52
CA TYR A 30 2.35 -17.87 0.59
C TYR A 30 2.74 -18.56 -0.71
N TYR A 31 1.78 -18.91 -1.57
CA TYR A 31 2.07 -19.53 -2.86
C TYR A 31 2.74 -18.56 -3.82
N ALA A 32 2.18 -17.35 -3.95
CA ALA A 32 2.80 -16.25 -4.70
C ALA A 32 4.11 -15.78 -4.02
N ARG A 33 4.11 -15.60 -2.69
CA ARG A 33 5.31 -15.14 -1.96
C ARG A 33 6.51 -16.07 -2.17
N LYS A 34 6.31 -17.39 -2.14
CA LYS A 34 7.38 -18.38 -2.36
C LYS A 34 8.08 -18.16 -3.71
N ARG A 35 7.34 -17.86 -4.77
CA ARG A 35 7.90 -17.66 -6.12
C ARG A 35 8.56 -16.30 -6.28
N LEU A 36 8.01 -15.29 -5.62
CA LEU A 36 8.47 -13.92 -5.76
C LEU A 36 9.79 -13.68 -5.03
N VAL A 37 9.96 -14.23 -3.82
CA VAL A 37 11.02 -13.80 -2.90
C VAL A 37 12.22 -14.76 -2.82
N ILE A 38 12.04 -16.03 -3.20
CA ILE A 38 13.13 -17.00 -3.17
C ILE A 38 14.11 -16.68 -4.30
N GLN A 39 15.40 -16.63 -3.94
CA GLN A 39 16.51 -16.41 -4.84
C GLN A 39 17.09 -17.74 -5.32
N ASP A 40 17.63 -17.74 -6.54
CA ASP A 40 18.39 -18.86 -7.08
C ASP A 40 19.64 -19.12 -6.21
N LYS A 41 19.87 -20.40 -5.88
CA LYS A 41 20.89 -20.75 -4.89
C LYS A 41 22.33 -20.51 -5.35
N ASN A 42 22.56 -20.53 -6.65
CA ASN A 42 23.85 -20.17 -7.27
C ASN A 42 24.18 -18.67 -7.18
N LYS A 43 23.24 -17.81 -6.76
CA LYS A 43 23.48 -16.39 -6.49
C LYS A 43 23.81 -16.10 -5.02
N TYR A 44 23.82 -17.12 -4.17
CA TYR A 44 24.20 -17.08 -2.75
C TYR A 44 23.54 -15.92 -1.98
N ASN A 45 24.28 -14.82 -1.75
CA ASN A 45 23.88 -13.70 -0.90
C ASN A 45 23.20 -12.54 -1.64
N THR A 46 23.11 -12.60 -2.98
CA THR A 46 22.52 -11.53 -3.79
C THR A 46 21.03 -11.35 -3.44
N PRO A 47 20.61 -10.17 -2.96
CA PRO A 47 19.22 -9.94 -2.58
C PRO A 47 18.31 -9.92 -3.81
N LYS A 48 17.14 -10.56 -3.70
CA LYS A 48 16.05 -10.43 -4.69
C LYS A 48 15.09 -9.34 -4.23
N TYR A 49 15.15 -8.18 -4.86
CA TYR A 49 14.35 -7.02 -4.48
C TYR A 49 12.93 -7.11 -5.05
N ARG A 50 11.96 -6.72 -4.23
CA ARG A 50 10.57 -6.57 -4.66
C ARG A 50 10.01 -5.22 -4.25
N MET A 51 9.23 -4.63 -5.14
CA MET A 51 8.43 -3.45 -4.92
C MET A 51 7.06 -3.85 -4.38
N ILE A 52 6.84 -3.67 -3.08
CA ILE A 52 5.58 -3.95 -2.41
C ILE A 52 4.67 -2.73 -2.56
N VAL A 53 3.55 -2.90 -3.26
CA VAL A 53 2.53 -1.87 -3.41
C VAL A 53 1.27 -2.28 -2.64
N ARG A 54 0.83 -1.47 -1.69
CA ARG A 54 -0.40 -1.69 -0.92
C ARG A 54 -1.25 -0.44 -0.94
N VAL A 55 -2.40 -0.53 -1.58
CA VAL A 55 -3.42 0.52 -1.56
C VAL A 55 -4.37 0.22 -0.39
N THR A 56 -4.49 1.17 0.53
CA THR A 56 -5.47 1.15 1.62
C THR A 56 -6.60 2.14 1.32
N ASN A 57 -7.60 2.24 2.19
CA ASN A 57 -8.74 3.12 1.95
C ASN A 57 -8.36 4.61 1.88
N ARG A 58 -7.29 5.03 2.57
CA ARG A 58 -6.91 6.46 2.70
C ARG A 58 -5.42 6.72 2.48
N ASP A 59 -4.65 5.71 2.08
CA ASP A 59 -3.21 5.84 1.85
C ASP A 59 -2.72 4.82 0.83
N ILE A 60 -1.63 5.15 0.14
CA ILE A 60 -0.90 4.24 -0.75
C ILE A 60 0.48 4.05 -0.15
N ILE A 61 0.88 2.79 0.00
CA ILE A 61 2.15 2.41 0.61
C ILE A 61 2.99 1.71 -0.46
N CYS A 62 4.15 2.27 -0.77
CA CYS A 62 5.13 1.66 -1.66
C CYS A 62 6.43 1.39 -0.88
N GLN A 63 6.96 0.18 -0.97
CA GLN A 63 8.18 -0.22 -0.28
C GLN A 63 9.07 -1.06 -1.19
N ILE A 64 10.38 -0.95 -1.04
CA ILE A 64 11.35 -1.87 -1.64
C ILE A 64 11.93 -2.73 -0.55
N ALA A 65 11.83 -4.05 -0.71
CA ALA A 65 12.25 -5.01 0.30
C ALA A 65 12.93 -6.23 -0.31
N TYR A 66 13.73 -6.92 0.49
CA TYR A 66 14.24 -8.26 0.19
C TYR A 66 14.12 -9.14 1.44
N ALA A 67 14.07 -10.46 1.29
CA ALA A 67 13.92 -11.37 2.43
C ALA A 67 15.28 -11.75 3.06
N ARG A 68 15.29 -11.86 4.38
CA ARG A 68 16.28 -12.57 5.20
C ARG A 68 15.55 -13.59 6.10
N ILE A 69 16.32 -14.41 6.81
CA ILE A 69 15.78 -15.46 7.68
C ILE A 69 14.96 -14.88 8.83
N GLU A 70 15.43 -13.78 9.43
CA GLU A 70 14.76 -13.08 10.54
C GLU A 70 13.49 -12.31 10.10
N GLY A 71 13.41 -11.91 8.82
CA GLY A 71 12.35 -11.06 8.32
C GLY A 71 12.72 -10.38 7.00
N ASP A 72 11.77 -9.61 6.46
CA ASP A 72 12.05 -8.77 5.30
C ASP A 72 12.78 -7.49 5.74
N MET A 73 13.83 -7.14 5.00
CA MET A 73 14.56 -5.88 5.18
C MET A 73 13.98 -4.83 4.23
N ILE A 74 13.39 -3.78 4.78
CA ILE A 74 12.89 -2.64 4.00
C ILE A 74 14.06 -1.71 3.68
N VAL A 75 14.35 -1.52 2.40
CA VAL A 75 15.35 -0.58 1.93
C VAL A 75 14.74 0.81 1.90
N CYS A 76 13.74 1.04 1.06
CA CYS A 76 13.10 2.34 0.89
C CYS A 76 11.58 2.22 1.08
N ALA A 77 10.94 3.31 1.49
CA ALA A 77 9.49 3.42 1.60
C ALA A 77 9.04 4.82 1.15
N ALA A 78 7.86 4.88 0.54
CA ALA A 78 7.15 6.10 0.18
C ALA A 78 5.66 5.92 0.46
N TYR A 79 5.01 6.99 0.93
CA TYR A 79 3.61 6.98 1.31
C TYR A 79 2.84 8.14 0.66
N ALA A 80 1.56 7.93 0.33
CA ALA A 80 0.74 8.99 -0.25
C ALA A 80 0.49 10.14 0.73
N HIS A 81 0.46 9.88 2.04
CA HIS A 81 0.36 10.94 3.06
C HIS A 81 1.58 11.87 3.12
N GLU A 82 2.66 11.58 2.39
CA GLU A 82 3.80 12.49 2.22
C GLU A 82 3.61 13.46 1.04
N LEU A 83 2.77 13.09 0.05
CA LEU A 83 2.54 13.87 -1.17
C LEU A 83 2.04 15.31 -0.95
N PRO A 84 1.33 15.65 0.14
CA PRO A 84 1.00 17.06 0.43
C PRO A 84 2.21 17.99 0.52
N LYS A 85 3.39 17.47 0.88
CA LYS A 85 4.65 18.25 0.86
C LYS A 85 5.09 18.64 -0.54
N TYR A 86 4.66 17.89 -1.55
CA TYR A 86 4.99 18.05 -2.95
C TYR A 86 3.85 18.71 -3.74
N GLY A 87 2.84 19.28 -3.06
CA GLY A 87 1.75 20.04 -3.70
C GLY A 87 0.43 19.27 -3.86
N VAL A 88 0.41 17.95 -3.75
CA VAL A 88 -0.83 17.15 -3.85
C VAL A 88 -1.49 17.05 -2.47
N LYS A 89 -2.35 18.02 -2.14
CA LYS A 89 -2.97 18.12 -0.81
C LYS A 89 -4.12 17.14 -0.58
N VAL A 90 -4.84 16.77 -1.63
CA VAL A 90 -6.03 15.89 -1.60
C VAL A 90 -5.96 14.84 -2.70
N GLY A 91 -6.87 13.87 -2.73
CA GLY A 91 -6.88 12.83 -3.78
C GLY A 91 -5.81 11.74 -3.60
N LEU A 92 -5.33 11.52 -2.38
CA LEU A 92 -4.17 10.66 -2.05
C LEU A 92 -4.30 9.17 -2.39
N THR A 93 -5.46 8.71 -2.88
CA THR A 93 -5.70 7.29 -3.19
C THR A 93 -6.16 7.03 -4.62
N ASN A 94 -6.10 8.03 -5.51
CA ASN A 94 -6.41 7.87 -6.94
C ASN A 94 -5.21 7.27 -7.72
N TYR A 95 -5.35 7.14 -9.05
CA TYR A 95 -4.31 6.60 -9.92
C TYR A 95 -3.09 7.53 -10.01
N ALA A 96 -3.31 8.84 -10.15
CA ALA A 96 -2.27 9.86 -10.20
C ALA A 96 -1.40 9.90 -8.92
N ALA A 97 -2.00 9.82 -7.74
CA ALA A 97 -1.29 9.71 -6.47
C ALA A 97 -0.51 8.39 -6.35
N ALA A 98 -1.03 7.28 -6.92
CA ALA A 98 -0.28 6.03 -7.00
C ALA A 98 0.99 6.19 -7.84
N TYR A 99 0.86 6.82 -9.01
CA TYR A 99 2.00 7.19 -9.86
C TYR A 99 3.01 8.06 -9.12
N CYS A 100 2.57 9.16 -8.50
CA CYS A 100 3.43 10.03 -7.70
C CYS A 100 4.17 9.28 -6.58
N THR A 101 3.49 8.34 -5.91
CA THR A 101 4.08 7.55 -4.82
C THR A 101 5.16 6.58 -5.34
N GLY A 102 4.95 5.99 -6.52
CA GLY A 102 5.94 5.18 -7.23
C GLY A 102 7.15 6.02 -7.68
N LEU A 103 6.85 7.17 -8.32
CA LEU A 103 7.64 8.40 -8.43
C LEU A 103 8.68 8.55 -7.33
N LEU A 104 8.15 8.92 -6.18
CA LEU A 104 8.88 9.25 -4.98
C LEU A 104 9.73 8.08 -4.47
N LEU A 105 9.20 6.85 -4.52
CA LEU A 105 9.93 5.67 -4.09
C LEU A 105 11.20 5.45 -4.92
N ALA A 106 11.11 5.55 -6.25
CA ALA A 106 12.22 5.35 -7.17
C ALA A 106 13.30 6.41 -6.99
N ARG A 107 12.92 7.70 -7.04
CA ARG A 107 13.88 8.80 -6.86
C ARG A 107 14.57 8.76 -5.50
N ARG A 108 13.84 8.41 -4.44
CA ARG A 108 14.39 8.26 -3.09
C ARG A 108 15.36 7.08 -2.96
N LEU A 109 15.10 5.98 -3.68
CA LEU A 109 16.00 4.83 -3.71
C LEU A 109 17.30 5.16 -4.45
N LEU A 110 17.18 5.75 -5.65
CA LEU A 110 18.34 6.07 -6.49
C LEU A 110 19.21 7.14 -5.83
N ASN A 111 18.62 8.17 -5.22
CA ASN A 111 19.36 9.17 -4.46
C ASN A 111 20.11 8.55 -3.28
N ARG A 112 19.49 7.62 -2.55
CA ARG A 112 20.16 6.89 -1.45
C ARG A 112 21.36 6.07 -1.92
N PHE A 113 21.30 5.51 -3.13
CA PHE A 113 22.39 4.73 -3.71
C PHE A 113 23.32 5.56 -4.60
N GLY A 114 23.12 6.88 -4.73
CA GLY A 114 23.95 7.77 -5.54
C GLY A 114 23.88 7.52 -7.05
N MET A 115 22.77 6.95 -7.56
CA MET A 115 22.57 6.62 -8.98
C MET A 115 21.49 7.50 -9.65
N ASP A 116 21.01 8.53 -8.94
CA ASP A 116 19.91 9.41 -9.36
C ASP A 116 20.24 10.27 -10.58
N LYS A 117 21.50 10.63 -10.77
CA LYS A 117 22.00 11.37 -11.95
C LYS A 117 22.24 10.47 -13.18
N ILE A 118 22.43 9.17 -12.96
CA ILE A 118 22.72 8.21 -14.04
C ILE A 118 21.40 7.74 -14.66
N TYR A 119 20.45 7.36 -13.80
CA TYR A 119 19.14 6.85 -14.21
C TYR A 119 18.05 7.87 -13.87
N GLU A 120 17.95 8.92 -14.69
CA GLU A 120 16.91 9.94 -14.52
C GLU A 120 15.51 9.42 -14.85
N GLY A 121 15.40 8.45 -15.76
CA GLY A 121 14.13 7.91 -16.24
C GLY A 121 13.42 8.87 -17.21
N GLN A 122 12.10 8.77 -17.33
CA GLN A 122 11.31 9.67 -18.17
C GLN A 122 10.95 10.96 -17.43
N VAL A 123 11.60 12.08 -17.79
CA VAL A 123 11.30 13.40 -17.21
C VAL A 123 9.90 13.86 -17.62
N GLU A 124 9.59 13.77 -18.92
CA GLU A 124 8.28 14.07 -19.47
C GLU A 124 7.41 12.81 -19.50
N VAL A 125 6.20 12.92 -18.94
CA VAL A 125 5.28 11.79 -18.85
C VAL A 125 4.50 11.65 -20.16
N THR A 126 4.87 10.68 -20.98
CA THR A 126 4.16 10.34 -22.23
C THR A 126 3.04 9.32 -22.01
N GLY A 127 3.15 8.48 -20.97
CA GLY A 127 2.24 7.36 -20.72
C GLY A 127 2.56 6.09 -21.52
N ASP A 128 3.58 6.15 -22.38
CA ASP A 128 3.97 5.02 -23.24
C ASP A 128 4.81 3.97 -22.50
N GLU A 129 5.10 2.84 -23.15
CA GLU A 129 6.04 1.85 -22.64
C GLU A 129 7.44 2.45 -22.51
N TYR A 130 8.05 2.27 -21.34
CA TYR A 130 9.42 2.72 -21.07
C TYR A 130 10.07 1.68 -20.16
N ASN A 131 11.29 1.27 -20.50
CA ASN A 131 12.11 0.40 -19.66
C ASN A 131 13.52 0.98 -19.65
N VAL A 132 14.05 1.22 -18.45
CA VAL A 132 15.43 1.72 -18.31
C VAL A 132 16.41 0.59 -18.60
N GLU A 133 17.39 0.87 -19.45
CA GLU A 133 18.52 0.00 -19.74
C GLU A 133 19.74 0.41 -18.92
N SER A 134 20.65 -0.54 -18.66
CA SER A 134 21.89 -0.23 -17.94
C SER A 134 22.90 0.41 -18.89
N ILE A 135 23.64 1.40 -18.40
CA ILE A 135 24.65 2.11 -19.20
C ILE A 135 26.01 1.43 -18.99
N ASP A 136 26.71 1.11 -20.09
CA ASP A 136 28.03 0.51 -20.03
C ASP A 136 29.04 1.40 -19.27
N GLY A 137 29.83 0.77 -18.41
CA GLY A 137 30.80 1.48 -17.55
C GLY A 137 30.20 2.17 -16.32
N GLN A 138 28.88 2.18 -16.15
CA GLN A 138 28.18 2.67 -14.95
C GLN A 138 27.60 1.52 -14.12
N PRO A 139 27.25 1.74 -12.83
CA PRO A 139 26.49 0.76 -12.06
C PRO A 139 25.19 0.40 -12.78
N GLY A 140 24.83 -0.88 -12.85
CA GLY A 140 23.61 -1.31 -13.54
C GLY A 140 22.33 -0.76 -12.91
N ALA A 141 21.28 -0.61 -13.73
CA ALA A 141 19.98 -0.11 -13.27
C ALA A 141 19.40 -1.01 -12.17
N PHE A 142 18.74 -0.40 -11.17
CA PHE A 142 18.23 -1.15 -10.03
C PHE A 142 17.06 -2.07 -10.44
N THR A 143 17.32 -3.37 -10.49
CA THR A 143 16.30 -4.37 -10.83
C THR A 143 15.42 -4.71 -9.63
N CYS A 144 14.10 -4.65 -9.79
CA CYS A 144 13.16 -5.15 -8.79
C CYS A 144 11.86 -5.68 -9.40
N TYR A 145 11.10 -6.46 -8.63
CA TYR A 145 9.88 -7.12 -9.11
C TYR A 145 8.63 -6.65 -8.35
N LEU A 146 7.50 -6.48 -9.04
CA LEU A 146 6.26 -6.05 -8.40
C LEU A 146 5.66 -7.13 -7.48
N ASP A 147 5.34 -6.75 -6.25
CA ASP A 147 4.51 -7.51 -5.30
C ASP A 147 3.15 -6.83 -5.14
N ALA A 148 2.15 -7.28 -5.92
CA ALA A 148 0.76 -6.80 -5.83
C ALA A 148 -0.01 -7.39 -4.61
N GLY A 149 0.57 -8.35 -3.90
CA GLY A 149 -0.05 -9.01 -2.76
C GLY A 149 -1.31 -9.80 -3.13
N LEU A 150 -2.44 -9.41 -2.53
CA LEU A 150 -3.74 -10.05 -2.76
C LEU A 150 -4.65 -9.24 -3.69
N ALA A 151 -4.16 -8.12 -4.24
CA ALA A 151 -4.93 -7.32 -5.16
C ALA A 151 -5.19 -8.11 -6.45
N ARG A 152 -6.44 -8.07 -6.95
CA ARG A 152 -6.74 -8.59 -8.28
C ARG A 152 -6.18 -7.63 -9.33
N THR A 153 -5.24 -8.10 -10.12
CA THR A 153 -4.50 -7.32 -11.11
C THR A 153 -5.25 -7.21 -12.44
N THR A 154 -6.46 -6.63 -12.40
CA THR A 154 -7.18 -6.24 -13.63
C THR A 154 -6.52 -5.02 -14.28
N THR A 155 -6.86 -4.78 -15.54
CA THR A 155 -6.44 -3.59 -16.29
C THR A 155 -6.94 -2.33 -15.59
N GLY A 156 -6.07 -1.32 -15.49
CA GLY A 156 -6.38 -0.05 -14.81
C GLY A 156 -6.21 -0.05 -13.29
N ASN A 157 -5.72 -1.13 -12.68
CA ASN A 157 -5.51 -1.17 -11.23
C ASN A 157 -4.40 -0.19 -10.79
N LYS A 158 -4.64 0.57 -9.72
CA LYS A 158 -3.71 1.54 -9.12
C LYS A 158 -2.35 0.97 -8.72
N VAL A 159 -2.25 -0.35 -8.47
CA VAL A 159 -0.93 -0.98 -8.25
C VAL A 159 0.00 -0.78 -9.44
N PHE A 160 -0.56 -0.71 -10.65
CA PHE A 160 0.20 -0.46 -11.87
C PHE A 160 0.51 1.02 -12.07
N GLY A 161 -0.29 1.94 -11.53
CA GLY A 161 0.08 3.36 -11.48
C GLY A 161 1.37 3.58 -10.69
N ALA A 162 1.47 2.96 -9.51
CA ALA A 162 2.71 2.96 -8.73
C ALA A 162 3.88 2.27 -9.47
N LEU A 163 3.63 1.15 -10.16
CA LEU A 163 4.64 0.50 -10.98
C LEU A 163 5.17 1.44 -12.07
N LYS A 164 4.27 2.09 -12.83
CA LYS A 164 4.67 3.00 -13.91
C LYS A 164 5.44 4.20 -13.38
N GLY A 165 5.00 4.79 -12.26
CA GLY A 165 5.75 5.85 -11.59
C GLY A 165 7.15 5.40 -11.19
N ALA A 166 7.31 4.20 -10.66
CA ALA A 166 8.62 3.67 -10.28
C ALA A 166 9.54 3.40 -11.49
N VAL A 167 8.96 2.92 -12.59
CA VAL A 167 9.66 2.71 -13.88
C VAL A 167 10.12 4.04 -14.47
N ASP A 168 9.23 5.03 -14.57
CA ASP A 168 9.57 6.37 -15.08
C ASP A 168 10.55 7.12 -14.17
N GLY A 169 10.61 6.71 -12.89
CA GLY A 169 11.60 7.20 -11.94
C GLY A 169 12.99 6.58 -12.09
N GLY A 170 13.18 5.59 -12.97
CA GLY A 170 14.47 5.00 -13.31
C GLY A 170 14.74 3.61 -12.69
N LEU A 171 13.71 2.89 -12.23
CA LEU A 171 13.87 1.49 -11.80
C LEU A 171 13.63 0.52 -12.95
N SER A 172 14.44 -0.54 -13.02
CA SER A 172 14.25 -1.64 -13.96
C SER A 172 13.24 -2.63 -13.36
N ILE A 173 11.97 -2.51 -13.77
CA ILE A 173 10.89 -3.40 -13.34
C ILE A 173 10.30 -4.06 -14.58
N PRO A 174 10.46 -5.38 -14.77
CA PRO A 174 9.91 -6.06 -15.94
C PRO A 174 8.38 -6.02 -15.91
N HIS A 175 7.77 -5.53 -16.97
CA HIS A 175 6.32 -5.38 -17.11
C HIS A 175 5.88 -5.43 -18.57
N SER A 176 4.57 -5.35 -18.80
CA SER A 176 3.93 -5.18 -20.11
C SER A 176 2.81 -4.16 -19.97
N THR A 177 2.50 -3.44 -21.04
CA THR A 177 1.46 -2.39 -21.08
C THR A 177 0.03 -2.89 -20.91
N LYS A 178 -0.19 -4.20 -21.03
CA LYS A 178 -1.52 -4.86 -21.01
C LYS A 178 -2.40 -4.53 -19.79
N ARG A 179 -1.80 -4.13 -18.66
CA ARG A 179 -2.53 -3.87 -17.40
C ARG A 179 -2.66 -2.39 -17.06
N PHE A 180 -2.13 -1.49 -17.89
CA PHE A 180 -2.34 -0.06 -17.72
C PHE A 180 -3.72 0.38 -18.22
N PRO A 181 -4.29 1.47 -17.67
CA PRO A 181 -5.41 2.16 -18.31
C PRO A 181 -5.04 2.51 -19.75
N GLY A 182 -5.96 2.32 -20.70
CA GLY A 182 -5.71 2.56 -22.13
C GLY A 182 -5.37 1.32 -22.94
N TYR A 183 -5.16 0.16 -22.31
CA TYR A 183 -5.13 -1.11 -23.04
C TYR A 183 -6.55 -1.62 -23.32
N ASP A 184 -6.85 -1.86 -24.59
CA ASP A 184 -8.11 -2.48 -25.00
C ASP A 184 -7.95 -3.99 -25.23
N SER A 185 -8.87 -4.79 -24.69
CA SER A 185 -8.78 -6.25 -24.77
C SER A 185 -9.28 -6.84 -26.08
N GLU A 186 -10.11 -6.09 -26.82
CA GLU A 186 -10.72 -6.56 -28.07
C GLU A 186 -9.76 -6.31 -29.24
N SER A 187 -9.27 -5.08 -29.39
CA SER A 187 -8.27 -4.72 -30.40
C SER A 187 -6.86 -5.20 -30.03
N LYS A 188 -6.60 -5.45 -28.73
CA LYS A 188 -5.28 -5.78 -28.16
C LYS A 188 -4.25 -4.67 -28.32
N GLU A 189 -4.69 -3.44 -28.55
CA GLU A 189 -3.85 -2.26 -28.70
C GLU A 189 -3.76 -1.46 -27.40
N PHE A 190 -2.68 -0.69 -27.26
CA PHE A 190 -2.43 0.17 -26.11
C PHE A 190 -2.44 1.64 -26.53
N ASN A 191 -3.33 2.43 -25.94
CA ASN A 191 -3.38 3.86 -26.13
C ASN A 191 -2.66 4.59 -24.97
N ALA A 192 -1.45 5.06 -25.25
CA ALA A 192 -0.61 5.79 -24.31
C ALA A 192 -1.23 7.13 -23.86
N GLU A 193 -2.01 7.81 -24.70
CA GLU A 193 -2.66 9.07 -24.35
C GLU A 193 -3.72 8.89 -23.26
N VAL A 194 -4.51 7.81 -23.34
CA VAL A 194 -5.49 7.46 -22.30
C VAL A 194 -4.78 7.15 -20.98
N HIS A 195 -3.64 6.47 -21.05
CA HIS A 195 -2.82 6.20 -19.86
C HIS A 195 -2.29 7.50 -19.26
N ARG A 196 -1.74 8.41 -20.07
CA ARG A 196 -1.26 9.73 -19.66
C ARG A 196 -2.35 10.55 -19.00
N LYS A 197 -3.57 10.56 -19.55
CA LYS A 197 -4.74 11.21 -18.96
C LYS A 197 -5.04 10.70 -17.54
N HIS A 198 -4.92 9.38 -17.31
CA HIS A 198 -5.08 8.79 -15.97
C HIS A 198 -3.94 9.16 -15.02
N ILE A 199 -2.70 9.24 -15.51
CA ILE A 199 -1.54 9.67 -14.71
C ILE A 199 -1.70 11.13 -14.27
N MET A 200 -2.21 11.99 -15.15
CA MET A 200 -2.47 13.41 -14.85
C MET A 200 -3.81 13.66 -14.14
N GLY A 201 -4.58 12.62 -13.84
CA GLY A 201 -5.85 12.73 -13.12
C GLY A 201 -6.98 13.39 -13.91
N GLN A 202 -6.89 13.46 -15.23
CA GLN A 202 -7.88 14.10 -16.09
C GLN A 202 -9.25 13.42 -16.01
N ASN A 203 -9.30 12.10 -15.86
CA ASN A 203 -10.56 11.38 -15.64
C ASN A 203 -11.28 11.81 -14.34
N VAL A 204 -10.55 12.22 -13.30
CA VAL A 204 -11.13 12.78 -12.09
C VAL A 204 -11.60 14.21 -12.35
N ALA A 205 -10.87 14.99 -13.17
CA ALA A 205 -11.28 16.33 -13.59
C ALA A 205 -12.58 16.29 -14.37
N ASP A 206 -12.68 15.38 -15.33
CA ASP A 206 -13.88 15.19 -16.14
C ASP A 206 -15.08 14.77 -15.28
N TYR A 207 -14.87 13.90 -14.28
CA TYR A 207 -15.93 13.56 -13.34
C TYR A 207 -16.35 14.74 -12.45
N MET A 208 -15.42 15.62 -12.08
CA MET A 208 -15.75 16.86 -11.39
C MET A 208 -16.57 17.78 -12.29
N ARG A 209 -16.17 17.99 -13.56
CA ARG A 209 -16.91 18.82 -14.53
C ARG A 209 -18.33 18.31 -14.75
N TYR A 210 -18.45 17.01 -15.01
CA TYR A 210 -19.74 16.34 -15.17
C TYR A 210 -20.67 16.57 -13.97
N LEU A 211 -20.18 16.36 -12.74
CA LEU A 211 -21.02 16.58 -11.55
C LEU A 211 -21.33 18.06 -11.29
N MET A 212 -20.44 18.99 -11.66
CA MET A 212 -20.72 20.42 -11.53
C MET A 212 -21.88 20.87 -12.43
N GLU A 213 -22.02 20.27 -13.62
CA GLU A 213 -23.08 20.58 -14.57
C GLU A 213 -24.39 19.86 -14.23
N GLU A 214 -24.33 18.59 -13.80
CA GLU A 214 -25.50 17.74 -13.61
C GLU A 214 -26.11 17.81 -12.20
N ASP A 215 -25.27 17.84 -11.15
CA ASP A 215 -25.71 17.77 -9.76
C ASP A 215 -24.69 18.41 -8.80
N GLU A 216 -24.90 19.70 -8.52
CA GLU A 216 -24.03 20.50 -7.66
C GLU A 216 -23.98 19.98 -6.21
N ASP A 217 -25.05 19.37 -5.71
CA ASP A 217 -25.11 18.82 -4.35
C ASP A 217 -24.29 17.53 -4.25
N ALA A 218 -24.40 16.65 -5.25
CA ALA A 218 -23.52 15.49 -5.37
C ALA A 218 -22.05 15.89 -5.54
N TYR A 219 -21.76 16.95 -6.31
CA TYR A 219 -20.42 17.51 -6.43
C TYR A 219 -19.86 17.95 -5.08
N LYS A 220 -20.60 18.78 -4.33
CA LYS A 220 -20.20 19.25 -2.98
C LYS A 220 -19.98 18.08 -2.02
N LYS A 221 -20.84 17.05 -2.06
CA LYS A 221 -20.73 15.85 -1.22
C LYS A 221 -19.47 15.03 -1.55
N GLN A 222 -19.25 14.74 -2.82
CA GLN A 222 -18.16 13.87 -3.28
C GLN A 222 -16.80 14.57 -3.19
N PHE A 223 -16.72 15.85 -3.57
CA PHE A 223 -15.48 16.62 -3.71
C PHE A 223 -15.33 17.72 -2.65
N SER A 224 -16.03 17.63 -1.52
CA SER A 224 -15.96 18.59 -0.40
C SER A 224 -14.53 19.01 -0.01
N GLN A 225 -13.59 18.06 0.05
CA GLN A 225 -12.20 18.36 0.40
C GLN A 225 -11.43 19.06 -0.74
N TYR A 226 -11.80 18.85 -2.00
CA TYR A 226 -11.21 19.58 -3.13
C TYR A 226 -11.63 21.04 -3.08
N ILE A 227 -12.93 21.30 -2.85
CA ILE A 227 -13.48 22.65 -2.67
C ILE A 227 -12.78 23.35 -1.51
N LYS A 228 -12.65 22.68 -0.35
CA LYS A 228 -11.97 23.23 0.83
C LYS A 228 -10.50 23.61 0.57
N ASN A 229 -9.83 22.93 -0.34
CA ASN A 229 -8.42 23.17 -0.67
C ASN A 229 -8.23 23.97 -1.98
N ASN A 230 -9.32 24.52 -2.54
CA ASN A 230 -9.33 25.29 -3.79
C ASN A 230 -8.71 24.54 -4.98
N VAL A 231 -9.01 23.24 -5.11
CA VAL A 231 -8.56 22.43 -6.25
C VAL A 231 -9.70 22.35 -7.27
N THR A 232 -9.52 23.01 -8.41
CA THR A 232 -10.45 22.98 -9.54
C THR A 232 -10.06 21.91 -10.56
N PRO A 233 -10.99 21.47 -11.44
CA PRO A 233 -10.70 20.47 -12.47
C PRO A 233 -9.52 20.85 -13.37
N ASP A 234 -9.48 22.11 -13.83
CA ASP A 234 -8.47 22.59 -14.78
C ASP A 234 -7.07 22.69 -14.20
N MET A 235 -6.96 22.88 -12.88
CA MET A 235 -5.67 22.98 -12.19
C MET A 235 -5.03 21.61 -11.89
N MET A 236 -5.75 20.49 -12.05
CA MET A 236 -5.25 19.19 -11.61
C MET A 236 -4.03 18.70 -12.38
N GLU A 237 -3.97 18.86 -13.70
CA GLU A 237 -2.80 18.43 -14.47
C GLU A 237 -1.55 19.20 -14.06
N GLU A 238 -1.67 20.52 -13.91
CA GLU A 238 -0.56 21.38 -13.50
C GLU A 238 -0.11 21.08 -12.06
N MET A 239 -1.05 20.76 -11.16
CA MET A 239 -0.75 20.30 -9.81
C MET A 239 0.12 19.03 -9.83
N TYR A 240 -0.22 18.02 -10.63
CA TYR A 240 0.58 16.79 -10.71
C TYR A 240 1.91 17.00 -11.42
N LYS A 241 1.98 17.83 -12.48
CA LYS A 241 3.25 18.21 -13.13
C LYS A 241 4.22 18.85 -12.14
N LYS A 242 3.74 19.83 -11.36
CA LYS A 242 4.53 20.46 -10.29
C LYS A 242 4.97 19.46 -9.22
N ALA A 243 4.09 18.54 -8.85
CA ALA A 243 4.43 17.49 -7.90
C ALA A 243 5.52 16.54 -8.42
N HIS A 244 5.44 16.14 -9.70
CA HIS A 244 6.47 15.30 -10.32
C HIS A 244 7.83 16.02 -10.33
N ALA A 245 7.86 17.30 -10.68
CA ALA A 245 9.08 18.12 -10.64
C ALA A 245 9.65 18.23 -9.22
N ALA A 246 8.81 18.57 -8.23
CA ALA A 246 9.23 18.70 -6.83
C ALA A 246 9.74 17.36 -6.24
N ILE A 247 9.14 16.23 -6.63
CA ILE A 247 9.60 14.90 -6.22
C ILE A 247 10.99 14.60 -6.81
N ARG A 248 11.23 14.97 -8.07
CA ARG A 248 12.53 14.79 -8.73
C ARG A 248 13.61 15.65 -8.10
N GLU A 249 13.26 16.88 -7.71
CA GLU A 249 14.16 17.83 -7.06
C GLU A 249 14.55 17.39 -5.64
N ASN A 250 13.58 17.01 -4.80
CA ASN A 250 13.86 16.61 -3.41
C ASN A 250 13.13 15.33 -2.98
N PRO A 251 13.70 14.15 -3.27
CA PRO A 251 13.09 12.88 -2.87
C PRO A 251 13.40 12.48 -1.41
N VAL A 252 14.22 13.25 -0.68
CA VAL A 252 14.76 12.87 0.63
C VAL A 252 13.66 12.91 1.70
N TYR A 253 13.60 11.86 2.52
CA TYR A 253 12.66 11.80 3.64
C TYR A 253 13.31 12.26 4.94
N GLU A 254 12.84 13.39 5.46
CA GLU A 254 13.19 13.85 6.80
C GLU A 254 12.28 13.23 7.87
N LYS A 255 12.90 12.47 8.78
CA LYS A 255 12.20 11.87 9.92
C LYS A 255 11.82 12.96 10.92
N LYS A 256 10.55 12.94 11.36
CA LYS A 256 10.09 13.80 12.45
C LYS A 256 10.86 13.49 13.75
N PRO A 257 11.19 14.50 14.57
CA PRO A 257 11.89 14.29 15.83
C PRO A 257 11.06 13.43 16.78
N LYS A 258 11.76 12.59 17.57
CA LYS A 258 11.13 11.73 18.56
C LYS A 258 10.61 12.59 19.72
N LYS A 259 9.31 12.55 19.96
CA LYS A 259 8.70 13.25 21.10
C LYS A 259 8.91 12.47 22.39
N GLU A 260 9.32 13.16 23.45
CA GLU A 260 9.28 12.64 24.81
C GLU A 260 7.82 12.58 25.28
N VAL A 261 7.36 11.39 25.66
CA VAL A 261 5.96 11.17 26.07
C VAL A 261 5.92 10.41 27.38
N LYS A 262 5.13 10.91 28.34
CA LYS A 262 4.82 10.18 29.57
C LYS A 262 4.07 8.89 29.22
N LYS A 263 4.59 7.74 29.63
CA LYS A 263 4.02 6.43 29.29
C LYS A 263 2.80 6.13 30.16
N LYS A 264 1.62 6.49 29.68
CA LYS A 264 0.34 6.06 30.26
C LYS A 264 -0.08 4.70 29.70
N ARG A 265 -0.60 3.82 30.55
CA ARG A 265 -1.17 2.54 30.14
C ARG A 265 -2.65 2.72 29.76
N TRP A 266 -2.99 2.38 28.52
CA TRP A 266 -4.37 2.45 27.99
C TRP A 266 -5.10 1.11 28.03
N ASN A 267 -4.37 0.01 28.17
CA ASN A 267 -4.90 -1.35 28.12
C ASN A 267 -4.84 -2.02 29.48
N ARG A 268 -5.85 -2.83 29.81
CA ARG A 268 -5.87 -3.60 31.05
C ARG A 268 -4.65 -4.54 31.16
N PRO A 269 -4.01 -4.62 32.35
CA PRO A 269 -3.02 -5.65 32.60
C PRO A 269 -3.59 -7.05 32.55
N LYS A 270 -2.74 -8.01 32.17
CA LYS A 270 -3.05 -9.42 32.32
C LYS A 270 -3.18 -9.72 33.82
N MET A 271 -4.34 -10.21 34.22
CA MET A 271 -4.62 -10.57 35.61
C MET A 271 -3.64 -11.65 36.07
N SER A 272 -3.14 -11.51 37.30
CA SER A 272 -2.23 -12.48 37.91
C SER A 272 -2.94 -13.82 38.16
N LEU A 273 -2.17 -14.88 38.42
CA LEU A 273 -2.74 -16.19 38.72
C LEU A 273 -3.55 -16.15 40.03
N ALA A 274 -3.02 -15.51 41.08
CA ALA A 274 -3.69 -15.35 42.37
C ALA A 274 -5.03 -14.62 42.22
N GLN A 275 -5.01 -13.45 41.56
CA GLN A 275 -6.23 -12.67 41.27
C GLN A 275 -7.31 -13.48 40.55
N LYS A 276 -6.92 -14.38 39.62
CA LYS A 276 -7.87 -15.27 38.94
C LYS A 276 -8.47 -16.31 39.87
N LYS A 277 -7.65 -16.94 40.72
CA LYS A 277 -8.09 -17.96 41.69
C LYS A 277 -9.05 -17.35 42.72
N ASP A 278 -8.65 -16.22 43.30
CA ASP A 278 -9.44 -15.53 44.32
C ASP A 278 -10.77 -15.05 43.75
N ARG A 279 -10.77 -14.54 42.53
CA ARG A 279 -12.01 -14.14 41.84
C ARG A 279 -12.98 -15.31 41.67
N VAL A 280 -12.49 -16.52 41.41
CA VAL A 280 -13.35 -17.72 41.32
C VAL A 280 -13.92 -18.07 42.68
N ALA A 281 -13.10 -18.05 43.74
CA ALA A 281 -13.54 -18.32 45.11
C ALA A 281 -14.61 -17.31 45.57
N GLN A 282 -14.37 -16.02 45.35
CA GLN A 282 -15.32 -14.94 45.66
C GLN A 282 -16.65 -15.13 44.94
N LYS A 283 -16.64 -15.52 43.66
CA LYS A 283 -17.86 -15.80 42.90
C LYS A 283 -18.65 -17.01 43.43
N LYS A 284 -17.97 -18.08 43.84
CA LYS A 284 -18.62 -19.24 44.47
C LYS A 284 -19.27 -18.85 45.79
N ALA A 285 -18.53 -18.15 46.65
CA ALA A 285 -19.03 -17.69 47.95
C ALA A 285 -20.19 -16.70 47.83
N SER A 286 -20.17 -15.79 46.84
CA SER A 286 -21.31 -14.89 46.59
C SER A 286 -22.56 -15.62 46.12
N PHE A 287 -22.39 -16.67 45.31
CA PHE A 287 -23.51 -17.46 44.80
C PHE A 287 -24.20 -18.26 45.90
N LEU A 288 -23.43 -18.93 46.77
CA LEU A 288 -23.97 -19.67 47.91
C LEU A 288 -24.77 -18.75 48.84
N ARG A 289 -24.19 -17.59 49.20
CA ARG A 289 -24.90 -16.58 50.01
C ARG A 289 -26.20 -16.08 49.36
N ALA A 290 -26.26 -16.01 48.03
CA ALA A 290 -27.48 -15.58 47.33
C ALA A 290 -28.55 -16.69 47.34
N GLN A 291 -28.16 -17.96 47.22
CA GLN A 291 -29.10 -19.09 47.32
C GLN A 291 -29.65 -19.25 48.74
N GLU A 292 -28.80 -19.13 49.76
CA GLU A 292 -29.22 -19.17 51.17
C GLU A 292 -30.29 -18.10 51.45
N ARG A 293 -30.00 -16.85 51.08
CA ARG A 293 -30.95 -15.74 51.25
C ARG A 293 -32.25 -15.91 50.46
N ALA A 294 -32.18 -16.48 49.25
CA ALA A 294 -33.37 -16.73 48.43
C ALA A 294 -34.21 -17.90 48.95
N ALA A 295 -33.64 -18.78 49.77
CA ALA A 295 -34.36 -19.86 50.44
C ALA A 295 -34.97 -19.41 51.77
N GLU A 296 -34.37 -18.40 52.43
CA GLU A 296 -34.89 -17.78 53.66
C GLU A 296 -35.98 -16.71 53.40
N SER A 297 -36.11 -16.23 52.16
CA SER A 297 -37.13 -15.27 51.71
C SER A 297 -38.32 -15.95 51.04
#